data_AF-A0A7U9S4I4-F1
#
_entry.id   AF-A0A7U9S4I4-F1
#
_cell.length_a   1.000
_cell.length_b   1.000
_cell.length_c   1.000
_cell.angle_alpha   90.00
_cell.angle_beta   90.00
_cell.angle_gamma   90.00
#
_symmetry.space_group_name_H-M   'P 1'
#
loop_
_entity.id
_entity.type
_entity.pdbx_description
1 polymer ?
#
loop_
_entity_poly.entity_id
_entity_poly.type
_entity_poly.pdbx_seq_one_letter_code
_entity_poly.pdbx_strand_id
1 'polypeptide(L)'
;MELNAKEKDILKTLLKCYKDFAPLGTGGALRKGYFKYSEEEAEETVKKLISPSEEVAETKKTAVRGEIQQIENVEMAKQFYLEHLVYNKEDAEAKKKCLKSISLDELKLLYQKIYKEETRSKITKEEVLLQIEKYFNGIERALSMKP
;
A
#
# COMPACT_ATOMS: atom_id res chain seq x y z
N MET A 1 21.72 -10.21 7.66
CA MET A 1 22.46 -9.97 8.92
C MET A 1 21.43 -9.75 9.99
N GLU A 2 21.33 -10.67 10.95
CA GLU A 2 20.50 -10.46 12.12
C GLU A 2 21.31 -9.65 13.14
N LEU A 3 20.74 -8.55 13.61
CA LEU A 3 21.36 -7.73 14.65
C LEU A 3 21.27 -8.48 15.98
N ASN A 4 22.37 -8.59 16.69
CA ASN A 4 22.39 -9.16 18.03
C ASN A 4 21.74 -8.20 19.05
N ALA A 5 21.45 -8.68 20.26
CA ALA A 5 20.77 -7.89 21.28
C ALA A 5 21.52 -6.60 21.66
N LYS A 6 22.85 -6.63 21.64
CA LYS A 6 23.70 -5.47 21.94
C LYS A 6 23.63 -4.41 20.84
N GLU A 7 23.63 -4.83 19.58
CA GLU A 7 23.48 -3.93 18.43
C GLU A 7 22.11 -3.26 18.40
N LYS A 8 21.05 -4.02 18.75
CA LYS A 8 19.70 -3.48 18.90
C LYS A 8 19.62 -2.42 20.01
N ASP A 9 20.28 -2.67 21.14
CA ASP A 9 20.31 -1.73 22.26
C ASP A 9 21.08 -0.44 21.93
N ILE A 10 22.22 -0.58 21.24
CA ILE A 10 23.00 0.56 20.72
C ILE A 10 22.14 1.41 19.79
N LEU A 11 21.40 0.79 18.85
CA LEU A 11 20.54 1.51 17.92
C LEU A 11 19.39 2.25 18.62
N LYS A 12 18.76 1.64 19.65
CA LYS A 12 17.74 2.33 20.46
C LYS A 12 18.32 3.52 21.19
N THR A 13 19.52 3.38 21.76
CA THR A 13 20.20 4.46 22.48
C THR A 13 20.56 5.61 21.54
N LEU A 14 21.10 5.31 20.36
CA LEU A 14 21.41 6.32 19.34
C LEU A 14 20.15 7.04 18.85
N LEU A 15 19.04 6.32 18.63
CA LEU A 15 17.77 6.94 18.26
C LEU A 15 17.23 7.85 19.37
N LYS A 16 17.37 7.45 20.63
CA LYS A 16 16.98 8.28 21.77
C LYS A 16 17.80 9.57 21.81
N CYS A 17 19.12 9.48 21.68
CA CYS A 17 19.97 10.67 21.56
C CYS A 17 19.54 11.53 20.36
N TYR A 18 19.29 10.92 19.21
CA TYR A 18 18.83 11.64 18.02
C TYR A 18 17.58 12.51 18.30
N LYS A 19 16.59 11.94 18.99
CA LYS A 19 15.37 12.66 19.41
C LYS A 19 15.63 13.71 20.49
N ASP A 20 16.49 13.43 21.46
CA ASP A 20 16.84 14.39 22.52
C ASP A 20 17.55 15.63 21.95
N PHE A 21 18.36 15.45 20.90
CA PHE A 21 19.12 16.54 20.25
C PHE A 21 18.39 17.19 19.06
N ALA A 22 17.38 16.56 18.48
CA ALA A 22 16.64 17.10 17.33
C ALA A 22 15.98 18.48 17.59
N PRO A 23 15.37 18.76 18.77
CA PRO A 23 14.87 20.09 19.14
C PRO A 23 15.97 21.16 19.23
N LEU A 24 17.22 20.78 19.47
CA LEU A 24 18.36 21.71 19.49
C LEU A 24 18.76 22.14 18.07
N GLY A 25 18.34 21.38 17.05
CA GLY A 25 18.49 21.73 15.64
C GLY A 25 17.60 22.88 15.19
N THR A 26 16.41 23.01 15.78
CA THR A 26 15.48 24.12 15.53
C THR A 26 15.77 25.36 16.38
N GLY A 27 16.41 25.18 17.55
CA GLY A 27 16.83 26.26 18.46
C GLY A 27 18.08 27.05 18.05
N GLY A 28 18.67 26.79 16.88
CA GLY A 28 19.85 27.52 16.37
C GLY A 28 21.19 27.11 17.02
N ALA A 29 21.20 26.13 17.92
CA ALA A 29 22.41 25.62 18.57
C ALA A 29 23.26 24.71 17.65
N LEU A 30 22.65 24.14 16.61
CA LEU A 30 23.31 23.25 15.65
C LEU A 30 23.29 23.87 14.25
N ARG A 31 24.29 23.52 13.43
CA ARG A 31 24.34 23.98 12.03
C ARG A 31 23.11 23.52 11.26
N LYS A 32 22.59 24.36 10.36
CA LYS A 32 21.51 23.96 9.45
C LYS A 32 21.92 22.67 8.70
N GLY A 33 21.07 21.66 8.77
CA GLY A 33 21.34 20.34 8.18
C GLY A 33 22.19 19.40 9.04
N TYR A 34 22.44 19.72 10.32
CA TYR A 34 23.08 18.79 11.27
C TYR A 34 22.30 17.47 11.38
N PHE A 35 20.98 17.57 11.37
CA PHE A 35 20.08 16.44 11.16
C PHE A 35 19.71 16.36 9.68
N LYS A 36 20.22 15.33 9.01
CA LYS A 36 19.96 15.09 7.58
C LYS A 36 18.58 14.45 7.33
N TYR A 37 18.07 13.72 8.31
CA TYR A 37 16.82 12.96 8.22
C TYR A 37 15.85 13.48 9.28
N SER A 38 14.54 13.35 9.05
CA SER A 38 13.56 13.66 10.09
C SER A 38 13.64 12.64 11.24
N GLU A 39 13.11 13.02 12.40
CA GLU A 39 12.98 12.09 13.54
C GLU A 39 12.16 10.84 13.16
N GLU A 40 11.14 11.04 12.33
CA GLU A 40 10.24 10.00 11.83
C GLU A 40 10.98 9.02 10.90
N GLU A 41 11.80 9.52 9.97
CA GLU A 41 12.60 8.70 9.06
C GLU A 41 13.66 7.86 9.81
N ALA A 42 14.31 8.47 10.81
CA ALA A 42 15.31 7.79 11.63
C ALA A 42 14.66 6.70 12.50
N GLU A 43 13.51 6.98 13.11
CA GLU A 43 12.78 6.02 13.94
C GLU A 43 12.24 4.85 13.13
N GLU A 44 11.65 5.11 11.96
CA GLU A 44 11.11 4.06 11.08
C GLU A 44 12.22 3.11 10.63
N THR A 45 13.39 3.66 10.28
CA THR A 45 14.56 2.87 9.83
C THR A 45 15.11 2.00 10.97
N VAL A 46 15.25 2.56 12.17
CA VAL A 46 15.76 1.83 13.34
C VAL A 46 14.77 0.75 13.79
N LYS A 47 13.45 1.01 13.76
CA LYS A 47 12.42 0.01 14.06
C LYS A 47 12.46 -1.17 13.07
N LYS A 48 12.62 -0.88 11.77
CA LYS A 48 12.77 -1.91 10.71
C LYS A 48 14.01 -2.79 10.91
N LEU A 49 15.09 -2.25 11.48
CA LEU A 49 16.32 -2.99 11.74
C LEU A 49 16.24 -3.83 13.02
N ILE A 50 15.63 -3.32 14.08
CA ILE A 50 15.63 -3.97 15.41
C ILE A 50 14.65 -5.15 15.50
N SER A 51 13.54 -5.11 14.77
CA SER A 51 12.51 -6.14 14.85
C SER A 51 12.45 -6.97 13.57
N PRO A 52 13.08 -8.16 13.53
CA PRO A 52 12.70 -9.18 12.57
C PRO A 52 11.42 -9.87 13.10
N SER A 53 10.27 -9.37 12.65
CA SER A 53 8.94 -9.99 12.75
C SER A 53 8.27 -10.05 14.13
N GLU A 54 7.37 -9.11 14.38
CA GLU A 54 5.97 -9.41 14.76
C GLU A 54 5.10 -8.21 14.36
N GLU A 55 3.90 -8.53 13.90
CA GLU A 55 2.99 -7.72 13.09
C GLU A 55 2.44 -6.48 13.83
N VAL A 56 2.57 -5.28 13.23
CA VAL A 56 1.54 -4.24 13.33
C VAL A 56 1.51 -3.45 12.03
N ALA A 57 0.30 -3.28 11.52
CA ALA A 57 -0.09 -2.49 10.37
C ALA A 57 0.66 -1.15 10.24
N GLU A 58 1.55 -1.08 9.26
CA GLU A 58 1.71 0.07 8.38
C GLU A 58 2.38 -0.45 7.12
N THR A 59 1.52 -0.69 6.13
CA THR A 59 1.77 -1.03 4.73
C THR A 59 3.24 -0.89 4.29
N LYS A 60 3.99 -1.98 4.46
CA LYS A 60 5.12 -2.27 3.59
C LYS A 60 4.62 -2.16 2.15
N LYS A 61 5.31 -1.33 1.37
CA LYS A 61 5.37 -1.44 -0.08
C LYS A 61 5.75 -2.88 -0.44
N THR A 62 4.74 -3.70 -0.71
CA THR A 62 4.85 -4.93 -1.48
C THR A 62 4.13 -4.62 -2.77
N ALA A 63 4.79 -4.90 -3.89
CA ALA A 63 4.35 -4.47 -5.22
C ALA A 63 2.94 -4.97 -5.60
N VAL A 64 2.37 -5.94 -4.86
CA VAL A 64 1.02 -6.45 -4.99
C VAL A 64 0.61 -7.00 -3.61
N ARG A 65 -0.60 -6.71 -3.11
CA ARG A 65 -1.17 -7.36 -1.90
C ARG A 65 -1.18 -8.88 -2.06
N GLY A 66 -0.79 -9.60 -1.02
CA GLY A 66 -0.84 -11.08 -1.01
C GLY A 66 -2.23 -11.62 -1.33
N GLU A 67 -3.28 -10.89 -0.91
CA GLU A 67 -4.68 -11.15 -1.23
C GLU A 67 -4.93 -11.27 -2.73
N ILE A 68 -4.38 -10.36 -3.57
CA ILE A 68 -4.54 -10.41 -5.03
C ILE A 68 -3.81 -11.61 -5.64
N GLN A 69 -2.67 -12.00 -5.08
CA GLN A 69 -1.90 -13.14 -5.58
C GLN A 69 -2.62 -14.47 -5.32
N GLN A 70 -3.39 -14.55 -4.23
CA GLN A 70 -4.20 -15.70 -3.85
C GLN A 70 -5.54 -15.78 -4.61
N ILE A 71 -5.87 -14.81 -5.45
CA ILE A 71 -7.07 -14.88 -6.30
C ILE A 71 -6.85 -15.96 -7.36
N GLU A 72 -7.50 -17.10 -7.16
CA GLU A 72 -7.51 -18.21 -8.10
C GLU A 72 -8.73 -18.13 -9.04
N ASN A 73 -9.86 -17.62 -8.54
CA ASN A 73 -11.16 -17.69 -9.20
C ASN A 73 -11.83 -16.32 -9.34
N VAL A 74 -12.76 -16.19 -10.29
CA VAL A 74 -13.53 -14.95 -10.54
C VAL A 74 -14.39 -14.55 -9.33
N GLU A 75 -14.84 -15.50 -8.52
CA GLU A 75 -15.60 -15.23 -7.29
C GLU A 75 -14.75 -14.54 -6.22
N MET A 76 -13.49 -14.98 -6.04
CA MET A 76 -12.54 -14.31 -5.15
C MET A 76 -12.17 -12.92 -5.67
N ALA A 77 -12.04 -12.77 -7.00
CA ALA A 77 -11.86 -11.47 -7.63
C ALA A 77 -13.04 -10.53 -7.35
N LYS A 78 -14.26 -11.05 -7.34
CA LYS A 78 -15.48 -10.31 -6.99
C LYS A 78 -15.48 -9.87 -5.52
N GLN A 79 -15.12 -10.76 -4.60
CA GLN A 79 -15.02 -10.44 -3.18
C GLN A 79 -14.00 -9.32 -2.94
N PHE A 80 -12.81 -9.46 -3.52
CA PHE A 80 -11.76 -8.44 -3.43
C PHE A 80 -12.23 -7.08 -3.98
N TYR A 81 -12.93 -7.09 -5.13
CA TYR A 81 -13.52 -5.88 -5.70
C TYR A 81 -14.53 -5.22 -4.75
N LEU A 82 -15.42 -6.02 -4.14
CA LEU A 82 -16.43 -5.52 -3.21
C LEU A 82 -15.83 -4.94 -1.91
N GLU A 83 -14.75 -5.52 -1.41
CA GLU A 83 -14.11 -5.09 -0.17
C GLU A 83 -13.20 -3.87 -0.34
N HIS A 84 -12.51 -3.74 -1.48
CA HIS A 84 -11.45 -2.75 -1.64
C HIS A 84 -11.68 -1.71 -2.74
N LEU A 85 -12.55 -2.00 -3.71
CA LEU A 85 -12.74 -1.18 -4.92
C LEU A 85 -14.14 -0.57 -5.01
N VAL A 86 -14.94 -0.67 -3.95
CA VAL A 86 -16.24 0.01 -3.85
C VAL A 86 -16.06 1.41 -3.29
N TYR A 87 -16.56 2.39 -4.03
CA TYR A 87 -16.57 3.80 -3.65
C TYR A 87 -17.83 4.46 -4.18
N ASN A 88 -18.17 5.64 -3.66
CA ASN A 88 -19.28 6.42 -4.18
C ASN A 88 -18.91 6.98 -5.57
N LYS A 89 -19.60 6.52 -6.61
CA LYS A 89 -19.35 6.91 -8.02
C LYS A 89 -19.71 8.37 -8.31
N GLU A 90 -20.53 8.99 -7.47
CA GLU A 90 -20.90 10.41 -7.57
C GLU A 90 -19.85 11.33 -6.96
N ASP A 91 -18.90 10.77 -6.20
CA ASP A 91 -17.82 11.50 -5.53
C ASP A 91 -16.46 11.29 -6.22
N ALA A 92 -15.97 12.34 -6.86
CA ALA A 92 -14.69 12.35 -7.54
C ALA A 92 -13.49 12.21 -6.59
N GLU A 93 -13.60 12.63 -5.33
CA GLU A 93 -12.55 12.47 -4.32
C GLU A 93 -12.47 11.03 -3.83
N ALA A 94 -13.63 10.38 -3.62
CA ALA A 94 -13.70 8.96 -3.28
C ALA A 94 -13.04 8.09 -4.35
N LYS A 95 -13.29 8.38 -5.64
CA LYS A 95 -12.62 7.70 -6.76
C LYS A 95 -11.10 7.85 -6.71
N LYS A 96 -10.59 9.08 -6.50
CA LYS A 96 -9.15 9.33 -6.39
C LYS A 96 -8.53 8.62 -5.18
N LYS A 97 -9.25 8.55 -4.05
CA LYS A 97 -8.81 7.84 -2.84
C LYS A 97 -8.71 6.33 -3.09
N CYS A 98 -9.67 5.75 -3.80
CA CYS A 98 -9.65 4.34 -4.22
C CYS A 98 -8.47 4.06 -5.18
N LEU A 99 -8.23 4.91 -6.17
CA LEU A 99 -7.09 4.74 -7.10
C LEU A 99 -5.71 4.92 -6.44
N LYS A 100 -5.67 5.62 -5.29
CA LYS A 100 -4.47 5.75 -4.46
C LYS A 100 -4.24 4.53 -3.57
N SER A 101 -5.31 3.83 -3.14
CA SER A 101 -5.19 2.67 -2.24
C SER A 101 -4.79 1.38 -2.95
N ILE A 102 -4.84 1.35 -4.29
CA ILE A 102 -4.44 0.21 -5.12
C ILE A 102 -3.38 0.59 -6.17
N SER A 103 -2.45 -0.31 -6.44
CA SER A 103 -1.41 -0.19 -7.45
C SER A 103 -1.95 -0.50 -8.86
N LEU A 104 -1.18 -0.12 -9.90
CA LEU A 104 -1.55 -0.45 -11.28
C LEU A 104 -1.38 -1.96 -11.52
N ASP A 105 -0.31 -2.54 -11.00
CA ASP A 105 0.00 -3.96 -11.16
C ASP A 105 -1.05 -4.84 -10.48
N GLU A 106 -1.57 -4.40 -9.34
CA GLU A 106 -2.70 -5.03 -8.64
C GLU A 106 -3.96 -5.05 -9.50
N LEU A 107 -4.31 -3.91 -10.10
CA LEU A 107 -5.45 -3.82 -11.02
C LEU A 107 -5.24 -4.69 -12.27
N LYS A 108 -4.02 -4.74 -12.82
CA LYS A 108 -3.70 -5.57 -13.98
C LYS A 108 -3.82 -7.06 -13.68
N LEU A 109 -3.35 -7.49 -12.51
CA LEU A 109 -3.51 -8.87 -12.06
C LEU A 109 -4.98 -9.22 -11.89
N LEU A 110 -5.76 -8.35 -11.23
CA LEU A 110 -7.19 -8.56 -11.06
C LEU A 110 -7.90 -8.65 -12.43
N TYR A 111 -7.56 -7.77 -13.37
CA TYR A 111 -8.06 -7.83 -14.74
C TYR A 111 -7.71 -9.16 -15.42
N GLN A 112 -6.46 -9.60 -15.32
CA GLN A 112 -6.01 -10.86 -15.91
C GLN A 112 -6.75 -12.07 -15.32
N LYS A 113 -7.09 -12.05 -14.03
CA LYS A 113 -7.89 -13.13 -13.40
C LYS A 113 -9.33 -13.15 -13.91
N ILE A 114 -9.90 -11.99 -14.19
CA ILE A 114 -11.29 -11.84 -14.65
C ILE A 114 -11.43 -12.22 -16.13
N TYR A 115 -10.57 -11.66 -16.98
CA TYR A 115 -10.67 -11.79 -18.44
C TYR A 115 -9.77 -12.88 -19.02
N LYS A 116 -8.83 -13.43 -18.23
CA LYS A 116 -7.78 -14.36 -18.70
C LYS A 116 -6.91 -13.79 -19.84
N GLU A 117 -6.83 -12.46 -19.90
CA GLU A 117 -6.12 -11.70 -20.92
C GLU A 117 -5.17 -10.70 -20.28
N GLU A 118 -4.09 -10.36 -20.98
CA GLU A 118 -3.18 -9.31 -20.55
C GLU A 118 -3.73 -7.93 -20.91
N THR A 119 -3.45 -6.95 -20.04
CA THR A 119 -3.78 -5.55 -20.32
C THR A 119 -2.80 -4.94 -21.33
N ARG A 120 -3.26 -3.94 -22.08
CA ARG A 120 -2.39 -3.17 -22.98
C ARG A 120 -1.25 -2.50 -22.21
N SER A 121 -0.06 -2.42 -22.81
CA SER A 121 1.15 -1.90 -22.15
C SER A 121 1.04 -0.45 -21.68
N LYS A 122 0.22 0.38 -22.34
CA LYS A 122 -0.03 1.79 -22.01
C LYS A 122 -1.45 2.01 -21.47
N ILE A 123 -1.84 1.26 -20.45
CA ILE A 123 -3.15 1.42 -19.80
C ILE A 123 -3.02 2.20 -18.48
N THR A 124 -3.98 3.08 -18.21
CA THR A 124 -4.04 3.82 -16.94
C THR A 124 -4.82 3.05 -15.87
N LYS A 125 -4.59 3.35 -14.59
CA LYS A 125 -5.33 2.74 -13.47
C LYS A 125 -6.84 2.91 -13.61
N GLU A 126 -7.25 4.10 -14.04
CA GLU A 126 -8.67 4.43 -14.22
C GLU A 126 -9.32 3.56 -15.29
N GLU A 127 -8.64 3.32 -16.39
CA GLU A 127 -9.14 2.46 -17.47
C GLU A 127 -9.25 1.00 -17.03
N VAL A 128 -8.25 0.47 -16.32
CA VAL A 128 -8.31 -0.91 -15.81
C VAL A 128 -9.45 -1.07 -14.81
N LEU A 129 -9.57 -0.14 -13.86
CA LEU A 129 -10.66 -0.14 -12.88
C LEU A 129 -12.03 -0.10 -13.57
N LEU A 130 -12.21 0.78 -14.56
CA LEU A 130 -13.47 0.89 -15.31
C LEU A 130 -13.85 -0.41 -16.02
N GLN A 131 -12.89 -1.14 -16.58
CA GLN A 131 -13.16 -2.44 -17.23
C GLN A 131 -13.62 -3.49 -16.22
N ILE A 132 -12.94 -3.56 -15.07
CA ILE A 132 -13.29 -4.45 -13.97
C ILE A 132 -14.70 -4.13 -13.45
N GLU A 133 -15.01 -2.86 -13.24
CA GLU A 133 -16.35 -2.41 -12.85
C GLU A 133 -17.41 -2.82 -13.89
N LYS A 134 -17.15 -2.64 -15.18
CA LYS A 134 -18.07 -3.03 -16.26
C LYS A 134 -18.34 -4.53 -16.26
N TYR A 135 -17.32 -5.35 -16.01
CA TYR A 135 -17.48 -6.79 -15.90
C TYR A 135 -18.50 -7.16 -14.82
N PHE A 136 -18.27 -6.70 -13.59
CA PHE A 136 -19.13 -7.07 -12.46
C PHE A 136 -20.52 -6.45 -12.55
N ASN A 137 -20.65 -5.19 -13.00
CA ASN A 137 -21.95 -4.58 -13.25
C ASN A 137 -22.72 -5.32 -14.37
N GLY A 138 -22.01 -5.81 -15.39
CA GLY A 138 -22.60 -6.60 -16.48
C GLY A 138 -23.13 -7.94 -16.00
N ILE A 139 -22.39 -8.62 -15.11
CA ILE A 139 -22.84 -9.87 -14.46
C ILE A 139 -24.08 -9.62 -13.59
N GLU A 140 -24.08 -8.59 -12.76
CA GLU A 140 -25.24 -8.27 -11.91
C GLU A 140 -26.48 -7.95 -12.74
N ARG A 141 -26.32 -7.22 -13.84
CA ARG A 141 -27.42 -6.92 -14.77
C ARG A 141 -27.91 -8.16 -15.52
N ALA A 142 -27.01 -9.05 -15.93
CA ALA A 142 -27.40 -10.32 -16.55
C ALA A 142 -28.10 -11.26 -15.57
N LEU A 143 -27.71 -11.24 -14.29
CA LEU A 143 -28.37 -11.99 -13.22
C LEU A 143 -29.74 -11.40 -12.85
N SER A 144 -29.91 -10.08 -12.88
CA SER A 144 -31.21 -9.43 -12.62
C SER A 144 -32.20 -9.54 -13.78
N MET A 145 -31.71 -9.85 -14.98
CA MET A 145 -32.51 -10.09 -16.18
C MET A 145 -32.81 -11.58 -16.44
N LYS A 146 -32.42 -12.49 -15.52
CA LYS A 146 -32.88 -13.88 -15.59
C LYS A 146 -34.40 -13.92 -15.34
N PRO A 147 -35.20 -14.54 -16.23
CA PRO A 147 -36.66 -14.61 -16.10
C PRO A 147 -37.11 -15.43 -14.89
#